data_AF-A0A957DHQ6-F1
#
_entry.id   AF-A0A957DHQ6-F1
#
_cell.length_a   1.000
_cell.length_b   1.000
_cell.length_c   1.000
_cell.angle_alpha   90.00
_cell.angle_beta   90.00
_cell.angle_gamma   90.00
#
_symmetry.space_group_name_H-M   'P 1'
#
loop_
_entity.id
_entity.type
_entity.pdbx_description
1 polymer ?
#
loop_
_entity_poly.entity_id
_entity_poly.type
_entity_poly.pdbx_seq_one_letter_code
_entity_poly.pdbx_strand_id
1 'polypeptide(L)'
;MGISNTISVDEHLIAAPGEPIINITAFTARKQASGYIGSHVSHLMGGGEPSLLLVKGRVIWRVPILLSSPQRGILGQVATLDIDARTGQMLLPPQFITQLENHAQALLDSSAHPTAS
;
A
#
# COMPACT_ATOMS: atom_id res chain seq x y z
N MET A 1 4.32 22.12 -51.18
CA MET A 1 5.14 20.91 -51.36
C MET A 1 5.67 20.53 -49.98
N GLY A 2 5.27 19.37 -49.48
CA GLY A 2 5.29 19.04 -48.05
C GLY A 2 6.69 18.87 -47.47
N ILE A 3 6.86 19.40 -46.25
CA ILE A 3 7.96 19.00 -45.37
C ILE A 3 7.54 17.70 -44.67
N SER A 4 8.05 16.58 -45.14
CA SER A 4 8.04 15.35 -44.35
C SER A 4 9.16 15.47 -43.33
N ASN A 5 8.81 15.71 -42.07
CA ASN A 5 9.68 15.35 -40.95
C ASN A 5 8.96 14.26 -40.16
N THR A 6 9.28 13.01 -40.48
CA THR A 6 8.88 11.83 -39.72
C THR A 6 9.64 11.85 -38.40
N ILE A 7 9.00 12.33 -37.33
CA ILE A 7 9.50 12.11 -35.97
C ILE A 7 8.96 10.74 -35.55
N SER A 8 9.85 9.75 -35.61
CA SER A 8 9.67 8.48 -34.92
C SER A 8 9.71 8.80 -33.41
N VAL A 9 8.55 8.86 -32.77
CA VAL A 9 8.47 9.03 -31.32
C VAL A 9 8.70 7.67 -30.67
N ASP A 10 9.96 7.36 -30.40
CA ASP A 10 10.29 6.44 -29.31
C ASP A 10 9.71 7.05 -28.02
N GLU A 11 8.59 6.47 -27.56
CA GLU A 11 7.86 6.83 -26.34
C GLU A 11 8.69 6.52 -25.08
N HIS A 12 9.78 7.27 -24.87
CA HIS A 12 10.27 7.50 -23.53
C HIS A 12 9.42 8.61 -22.90
N LEU A 13 8.30 8.21 -22.30
CA LEU A 13 7.52 9.08 -21.42
C LEU A 13 8.38 9.43 -20.19
N ILE A 14 9.28 10.42 -20.34
CA ILE A 14 9.92 11.08 -19.21
C ILE A 14 8.84 12.02 -18.67
N ALA A 15 8.31 11.73 -17.50
CA ALA A 15 7.27 12.54 -16.85
C ALA A 15 7.52 14.04 -17.05
N ALA A 16 6.46 14.78 -17.40
CA ALA A 16 6.57 16.22 -17.67
C ALA A 16 7.22 16.93 -16.47
N PRO A 17 8.08 17.95 -16.69
CA PRO A 17 8.70 18.69 -15.60
C PRO A 17 7.64 19.20 -14.61
N GLY A 18 7.73 18.75 -13.35
CA GLY A 18 6.79 19.13 -12.29
C GLY A 18 5.71 18.09 -11.97
N GLU A 19 5.61 16.99 -12.72
CA GLU A 19 4.67 15.92 -12.39
C GLU A 19 5.27 14.86 -11.44
N PRO A 20 4.48 14.39 -10.46
CA PRO A 20 4.87 13.31 -9.57
C PRO A 20 5.10 11.99 -10.35
N ILE A 21 6.33 11.50 -10.38
CA ILE A 21 6.68 10.24 -11.05
C ILE A 21 6.13 9.05 -10.25
N ILE A 22 5.30 8.23 -10.91
CA ILE A 22 4.73 6.98 -10.38
C ILE A 22 5.28 5.82 -11.23
N ASN A 23 6.11 4.98 -10.63
CA ASN A 23 6.73 3.84 -11.33
C ASN A 23 6.13 2.49 -10.92
N ILE A 24 5.50 2.42 -9.75
CA ILE A 24 4.78 1.22 -9.32
C ILE A 24 3.27 1.48 -9.29
N THR A 25 2.51 0.49 -9.71
CA THR A 25 1.05 0.54 -9.68
C THR A 25 0.51 0.31 -8.27
N ALA A 26 -0.76 0.68 -8.04
CA ALA A 26 -1.48 0.32 -6.82
C ALA A 26 -1.42 -1.19 -6.55
N PHE A 27 -1.62 -2.01 -7.59
CA PHE A 27 -1.52 -3.47 -7.48
C PHE A 27 -0.15 -3.93 -6.98
N THR A 28 0.94 -3.39 -7.53
CA THR A 28 2.30 -3.71 -7.09
C THR A 28 2.53 -3.31 -5.64
N ALA A 29 2.10 -2.10 -5.25
CA ALA A 29 2.20 -1.63 -3.87
C ALA A 29 1.43 -2.55 -2.90
N ARG A 30 0.19 -2.91 -3.23
CA ARG A 30 -0.63 -3.84 -2.43
C ARG A 30 0.04 -5.21 -2.31
N LYS A 31 0.55 -5.76 -3.41
CA LYS A 31 1.24 -7.06 -3.42
C LYS A 31 2.49 -7.04 -2.55
N GLN A 32 3.28 -5.97 -2.63
CA GLN A 32 4.47 -5.78 -1.79
C GLN A 32 4.10 -5.73 -0.30
N ALA A 33 3.11 -4.90 0.06
CA ALA A 33 2.61 -4.82 1.43
C ALA A 33 2.12 -6.19 1.95
N SER A 34 1.25 -6.87 1.21
CA SER A 34 0.76 -8.21 1.58
C SER A 34 1.89 -9.21 1.74
N GLY A 35 2.88 -9.20 0.83
CA GLY A 35 4.02 -10.11 0.90
C GLY A 35 4.88 -9.89 2.14
N TYR A 36 5.16 -8.63 2.49
CA TYR A 36 5.92 -8.29 3.70
C TYR A 36 5.18 -8.73 4.97
N ILE A 37 3.90 -8.35 5.09
CA ILE A 37 3.08 -8.68 6.27
C ILE A 37 2.90 -10.20 6.42
N GLY A 38 2.61 -10.91 5.33
CA GLY A 38 2.44 -12.35 5.36
C GLY A 38 3.71 -13.10 5.79
N SER A 39 4.89 -12.59 5.40
CA SER A 39 6.17 -13.24 5.71
C SER A 39 6.74 -12.88 7.09
N HIS A 40 6.41 -11.73 7.65
CA HIS A 40 7.02 -11.22 8.89
C HIS A 40 6.05 -11.18 10.08
N VAL A 41 4.74 -11.27 9.84
CA VAL A 41 3.72 -11.03 10.88
C VAL A 41 2.68 -12.14 10.92
N SER A 42 1.83 -12.25 9.89
CA SER A 42 0.74 -13.23 9.88
C SER A 42 0.11 -13.40 8.50
N HIS A 43 -0.26 -14.65 8.17
CA HIS A 43 -1.05 -14.96 6.96
C HIS A 43 -2.51 -14.49 7.04
N LEU A 44 -2.99 -14.10 8.22
CA LEU A 44 -4.34 -13.56 8.41
C LEU A 44 -4.43 -12.06 8.11
N MET A 45 -3.29 -11.43 7.80
CA MET A 45 -3.22 -10.02 7.45
C MET A 45 -2.80 -9.83 6.00
N GLY A 46 -3.30 -8.77 5.37
CA GLY A 46 -2.95 -8.43 4.00
C GLY A 46 -3.21 -6.97 3.66
N GLY A 47 -2.62 -6.52 2.56
CA GLY A 47 -2.88 -5.20 2.01
C GLY A 47 -4.30 -5.08 1.45
N GLY A 48 -5.01 -4.03 1.84
CA GLY A 48 -6.27 -3.59 1.25
C GLY A 48 -6.05 -2.66 0.06
N GLU A 49 -7.07 -1.86 -0.27
CA GLU A 49 -7.03 -1.00 -1.45
C GLU A 49 -6.11 0.21 -1.24
N PRO A 50 -5.06 0.41 -2.06
CA PRO A 50 -4.14 1.53 -1.91
C PRO A 50 -4.74 2.87 -2.32
N SER A 51 -4.35 3.93 -1.63
CA SER A 51 -4.61 5.31 -2.03
C SER A 51 -3.31 6.03 -2.39
N LEU A 52 -3.30 6.79 -3.47
CA LEU A 52 -2.15 7.59 -3.88
C LEU A 52 -2.18 8.95 -3.16
N LEU A 53 -1.09 9.32 -2.48
CA LEU A 53 -1.00 10.56 -1.71
C LEU A 53 0.30 11.31 -2.04
N LEU A 54 0.24 12.64 -2.02
CA LEU A 54 1.41 13.51 -2.04
C LEU A 54 1.70 14.01 -0.62
N VAL A 55 2.78 13.55 -0.01
CA VAL A 55 3.17 13.89 1.37
C VAL A 55 4.56 14.51 1.35
N LYS A 56 4.67 15.78 1.75
CA LYS A 56 5.95 16.53 1.83
C LYS A 56 6.77 16.43 0.52
N GLY A 57 6.11 16.53 -0.63
CA GLY A 57 6.75 16.43 -1.95
C GLY A 57 7.10 15.00 -2.40
N ARG A 58 6.71 13.98 -1.64
CA ARG A 58 6.88 12.56 -2.02
C ARG A 58 5.54 11.94 -2.36
N VAL A 59 5.50 11.21 -3.47
CA VAL A 59 4.35 10.44 -3.91
C VAL A 59 4.40 9.07 -3.26
N ILE A 60 3.34 8.69 -2.56
CA ILE A 60 3.27 7.43 -1.84
C ILE A 60 1.98 6.69 -2.18
N TRP A 61 2.08 5.36 -2.25
CA TRP A 61 0.94 4.48 -2.08
C TRP A 61 0.76 4.20 -0.60
N ARG A 62 -0.36 4.66 -0.03
CA ARG A 62 -0.77 4.27 1.31
C ARG A 62 -1.63 3.03 1.23
N VAL A 63 -1.13 1.92 1.76
CA VAL A 63 -1.81 0.62 1.75
C VAL A 63 -2.36 0.34 3.15
N PRO A 64 -3.68 0.21 3.34
CA PRO A 64 -4.21 -0.25 4.62
C PRO A 64 -3.84 -1.72 4.83
N ILE A 65 -3.40 -2.06 6.04
CA ILE A 65 -3.18 -3.46 6.44
C ILE A 65 -4.43 -3.93 7.17
N LEU A 66 -5.07 -4.95 6.62
CA LEU A 66 -6.34 -5.49 7.09
C LEU A 66 -6.09 -6.82 7.79
N LEU A 67 -6.71 -6.99 8.95
CA LEU A 67 -6.81 -8.26 9.64
C LEU A 67 -8.08 -8.98 9.17
N SER A 68 -7.98 -10.28 8.95
CA SER A 68 -9.07 -11.14 8.55
C SER A 68 -9.16 -12.40 9.41
N SER A 69 -10.35 -12.99 9.43
CA SER A 69 -10.64 -14.28 10.03
C SER A 69 -11.27 -15.21 8.97
N PRO A 70 -10.87 -16.48 8.89
CA PRO A 70 -11.49 -17.44 7.97
C PRO A 70 -13.01 -17.57 8.14
N GLN A 71 -13.53 -17.32 9.34
CA GLN A 71 -14.96 -17.47 9.65
C GLN A 71 -15.77 -16.20 9.41
N ARG A 72 -15.14 -15.01 9.45
CA ARG A 72 -15.85 -13.72 9.48
C ARG A 72 -15.43 -12.73 8.39
N GLY A 73 -14.44 -13.09 7.58
CA GLY A 73 -13.86 -12.18 6.60
C GLY A 73 -13.00 -11.11 7.27
N ILE A 74 -13.03 -9.89 6.74
CA ILE A 74 -12.21 -8.78 7.24
C ILE A 74 -12.75 -8.31 8.60
N LEU A 75 -11.87 -8.31 9.61
CA LEU A 75 -12.17 -7.84 10.96
C LEU A 75 -11.93 -6.34 11.12
N GLY A 76 -10.98 -5.78 10.37
CA GLY A 76 -10.69 -4.34 10.40
C GLY A 76 -9.29 -4.01 9.93
N GLN A 77 -8.98 -2.71 9.93
CA GLN A 77 -7.65 -2.19 9.63
C GLN A 77 -6.81 -2.13 10.90
N VAL A 78 -5.59 -2.66 10.84
CA VAL A 78 -4.63 -2.69 11.97
C VAL A 78 -3.53 -1.66 11.83
N ALA A 79 -3.15 -1.31 10.59
CA ALA A 79 -2.12 -0.32 10.29
C ALA A 79 -2.26 0.26 8.88
N THR A 80 -1.38 1.19 8.54
CA THR A 80 -1.14 1.65 7.17
C THR A 80 0.34 1.50 6.84
N LEU A 81 0.65 0.98 5.66
CA LEU A 81 2.01 0.91 5.14
C LEU A 81 2.15 1.88 3.97
N ASP A 82 3.05 2.84 4.12
CA ASP A 82 3.37 3.79 3.05
C ASP A 82 4.50 3.22 2.19
N ILE A 83 4.29 3.23 0.87
CA ILE A 83 5.27 2.76 -0.11
C ILE A 83 5.56 3.91 -1.07
N ASP A 84 6.83 4.24 -1.25
CA ASP A 84 7.25 5.27 -2.20
C ASP A 84 6.86 4.86 -3.63
N ALA A 85 6.00 5.64 -4.28
CA ALA A 85 5.38 5.27 -5.56
C ALA A 85 6.37 5.29 -6.73
N ARG A 86 7.55 5.90 -6.54
CA ARG A 86 8.63 5.98 -7.54
C ARG A 86 9.62 4.83 -7.41
N THR A 87 9.90 4.38 -6.20
CA THR A 87 10.97 3.41 -5.92
C THR A 87 10.46 2.05 -5.46
N GLY A 88 9.23 1.98 -4.96
CA GLY A 88 8.70 0.80 -4.28
C GLY A 88 9.30 0.57 -2.88
N GLN A 89 10.04 1.55 -2.33
CA GLN A 89 10.56 1.45 -0.98
C GLN A 89 9.43 1.51 0.06
N MET A 90 9.35 0.51 0.94
CA MET A 90 8.45 0.53 2.09
C MET A 90 8.99 1.49 3.16
N LEU A 91 8.15 2.41 3.61
CA LEU A 91 8.46 3.40 4.63
C LEU A 91 7.97 2.88 5.98
N LEU A 92 8.76 2.01 6.61
CA LEU A 92 8.45 1.37 7.87
C LEU A 92 8.92 2.25 9.05
N PRO A 93 8.01 2.76 9.91
CA PRO A 93 8.44 3.47 11.11
C PRO A 93 9.16 2.51 12.08
N PRO A 94 10.11 3.01 12.89
CA PRO A 94 10.67 2.22 13.99
C PRO A 94 9.51 1.79 14.90
N GLN A 95 9.38 0.49 15.19
CA GLN A 95 8.26 -0.14 15.93
C GLN A 95 7.01 -0.51 15.12
N PHE A 96 7.03 -0.43 13.79
CA PHE A 96 5.89 -0.80 12.96
C PHE A 96 5.28 -2.17 13.31
N ILE A 97 6.11 -3.20 13.43
CA ILE A 97 5.65 -4.58 13.72
C ILE A 97 4.99 -4.65 15.09
N THR A 98 5.63 -4.10 16.14
CA THR A 98 5.09 -4.14 17.50
C THR A 98 3.74 -3.40 17.60
N GLN A 99 3.60 -2.25 16.94
CA GLN A 99 2.32 -1.52 16.92
C GLN A 99 1.23 -2.28 16.18
N LEU A 100 1.59 -2.90 15.05
CA LEU A 100 0.71 -3.74 14.26
C LEU A 100 0.18 -4.93 15.05
N GLU A 101 1.06 -5.65 15.77
CA GLU A 101 0.69 -6.78 16.62
C GLU A 101 -0.25 -6.37 17.76
N ASN A 102 0.05 -5.26 18.44
CA ASN A 102 -0.79 -4.74 19.52
C ASN A 102 -2.20 -4.39 19.04
N HIS A 103 -2.33 -3.71 17.90
CA HIS A 103 -3.64 -3.39 17.32
C HIS A 103 -4.39 -4.62 16.84
N ALA A 104 -3.69 -5.61 16.28
CA ALA A 104 -4.29 -6.86 15.86
C ALA A 104 -4.90 -7.62 17.06
N GLN A 105 -4.18 -7.69 18.18
CA GLN A 105 -4.68 -8.33 19.39
C GLN A 105 -5.92 -7.62 19.91
N ALA A 106 -5.90 -6.29 20.00
CA ALA A 106 -7.05 -5.50 20.43
C ALA A 106 -8.29 -5.73 19.54
N LEU A 107 -8.11 -5.83 18.22
CA LEU A 107 -9.20 -6.12 17.30
C LEU A 107 -9.75 -7.55 17.48
N LEU A 108 -8.89 -8.54 17.66
CA LEU A 108 -9.33 -9.91 17.92
C LEU A 108 -10.17 -9.99 19.20
N ASP A 109 -9.70 -9.39 20.30
CA ASP A 109 -10.39 -9.39 21.58
C ASP A 109 -11.77 -8.70 21.49
N SER A 110 -11.83 -7.56 20.80
CA SER A 110 -13.09 -6.84 20.55
C SER A 110 -14.06 -7.61 19.66
N SER A 111 -13.55 -8.40 18.70
CA SER A 111 -14.38 -9.21 17.81
C SER A 111 -14.86 -10.50 18.49
N ALA A 112 -14.13 -11.04 19.46
CA ALA A 112 -14.50 -12.25 20.19
C ALA A 112 -15.67 -12.03 21.15
N HIS A 113 -15.90 -10.79 21.57
CA HIS A 113 -17.09 -10.39 22.32
C HIS A 113 -18.18 -9.91 21.33
N PRO A 114 -19.21 -10.71 21.02
CA PRO A 114 -20.42 -10.12 20.46
C PRO A 114 -20.95 -9.16 21.52
N THR A 115 -20.89 -7.87 21.26
CA THR A 115 -21.69 -6.90 22.00
C THR A 115 -23.15 -7.25 21.74
N ALA A 116 -23.71 -8.06 22.64
CA ALA A 116 -25.14 -8.22 22.76
C ALA A 116 -25.71 -6.84 23.09
N SER A 117 -26.44 -6.25 22.15
CA SER A 117 -27.44 -5.23 22.42
C SER A 117 -28.82 -5.87 22.36
#